data_AF-A0AAC9QWN1-F1
#
_entry.id   AF-A0AAC9QWN1-F1
#
_cell.length_a   1.000
_cell.length_b   1.000
_cell.length_c   1.000
_cell.angle_alpha   90.00
_cell.angle_beta   90.00
_cell.angle_gamma   90.00
#
_symmetry.space_group_name_H-M   'P 1'
#
loop_
_entity.id
_entity.type
_entity.pdbx_description
1 polymer ?
#
loop_
_entity_poly.entity_id
_entity_poly.type
_entity_poly.pdbx_seq_one_letter_code
_entity_poly.pdbx_strand_id
1 'polypeptide(L)'
;MKELELKYGCNPNQKPARIFMKDGELPLQVLNGKPGFINLLDAFNSWQLVRELKEATGLPSATSFKHVSPAGAAVYVPLTDVEKKMYFIEDMELTPVATAYIRARGSDRMSSYGDFIALSDECDAACARYISMEVSDGIIAPSFSEEALALLSEKKKGNYVILQIDADYEPASLEYKDVFGITFEQARNNQAITEALFQKIPTKNQTLSASDRVNLLIALVTLKYTQSNSVCYVKDGQAIGIGAGQQSRVHCTRLAGNKADNWALRHHEKVLNLPFKENMQRANRDNAIDVYISDDAEDILTDDVWPEFFTSKPEPLSREEKKAWLSQISGVALGSDAFFPFGDNIERAHKSGVTCIAQSGGSIRDDLVIEACDKYNISMAMTGIRLFHH
;
A
#
# COMPACT_ATOMS: atom_id res chain seq x y z
N MET A 1 -23.42 9.29 -16.72
CA MET A 1 -23.92 7.91 -16.97
C MET A 1 -24.58 7.37 -15.69
N LYS A 2 -25.81 6.83 -15.70
CA LYS A 2 -26.48 6.38 -14.46
C LYS A 2 -26.12 4.96 -14.00
N GLU A 3 -25.82 4.07 -14.94
CA GLU A 3 -25.48 2.68 -14.67
C GLU A 3 -24.44 2.16 -15.67
N LEU A 4 -23.72 1.11 -15.28
CA LEU A 4 -22.73 0.41 -16.11
C LEU A 4 -22.91 -1.09 -15.95
N GLU A 5 -23.26 -1.77 -17.03
CA GLU A 5 -23.33 -3.24 -17.09
C GLU A 5 -21.93 -3.85 -17.06
N LEU A 6 -21.78 -4.94 -16.31
CA LEU A 6 -20.51 -5.62 -16.09
C LEU A 6 -20.58 -7.06 -16.60
N LYS A 7 -19.42 -7.59 -17.01
CA LYS A 7 -19.31 -8.94 -17.59
C LYS A 7 -19.84 -10.04 -16.66
N TYR A 8 -19.64 -9.88 -15.34
CA TYR A 8 -20.07 -10.73 -14.25
C TYR A 8 -19.75 -10.03 -12.90
N GLY A 9 -20.22 -10.58 -11.78
CA GLY A 9 -19.98 -10.10 -10.41
C GLY A 9 -18.58 -10.44 -9.90
N CYS A 10 -18.45 -10.90 -8.64
CA CYS A 10 -17.14 -11.30 -8.11
C CYS A 10 -16.55 -12.50 -8.87
N ASN A 11 -17.38 -13.40 -9.40
CA ASN A 11 -16.98 -14.60 -10.11
C ASN A 11 -17.71 -14.75 -11.45
N PRO A 12 -17.13 -15.45 -12.46
CA PRO A 12 -17.73 -15.60 -13.79
C PRO A 12 -19.15 -16.18 -13.84
N ASN A 13 -19.53 -17.00 -12.85
CA ASN A 13 -20.86 -17.60 -12.74
C ASN A 13 -21.92 -16.65 -12.15
N GLN A 14 -21.53 -15.51 -11.59
CA GLN A 14 -22.44 -14.53 -11.00
C GLN A 14 -22.87 -13.51 -12.05
N LYS A 15 -23.94 -13.83 -12.78
CA LYS A 15 -24.54 -12.95 -13.80
C LYS A 15 -26.06 -12.84 -13.58
N PRO A 16 -26.69 -11.70 -13.94
CA PRO A 16 -26.09 -10.46 -14.45
C PRO A 16 -25.33 -9.68 -13.35
N ALA A 17 -24.55 -8.67 -13.75
CA ALA A 17 -23.89 -7.76 -12.83
C ALA A 17 -23.85 -6.33 -13.40
N ARG A 18 -23.97 -5.33 -12.53
CA ARG A 18 -23.88 -3.91 -12.88
C ARG A 18 -23.51 -3.07 -11.65
N ILE A 19 -23.02 -1.85 -11.87
CA ILE A 19 -23.07 -0.77 -10.88
C ILE A 19 -24.09 0.28 -11.33
N PHE A 20 -24.78 0.91 -10.39
CA PHE A 20 -25.76 1.95 -10.70
C PHE A 20 -25.94 2.90 -9.52
N MET A 21 -26.31 4.13 -9.82
CA MET A 21 -26.75 5.12 -8.83
C MET A 21 -28.27 5.17 -8.80
N LYS A 22 -28.88 5.10 -7.60
CA LYS A 22 -30.33 5.31 -7.44
C LYS A 22 -30.72 6.75 -7.77
N ASP A 23 -29.88 7.68 -7.32
CA ASP A 23 -30.02 9.13 -7.51
C ASP A 23 -28.75 9.69 -8.16
N GLY A 24 -28.90 10.58 -9.14
CA GLY A 24 -27.76 11.20 -9.84
C GLY A 24 -27.12 10.33 -10.91
N GLU A 25 -25.83 10.59 -11.18
CA GLU A 25 -25.01 9.88 -12.16
C GLU A 25 -23.77 9.28 -11.49
N LEU A 26 -23.20 8.24 -12.10
CA LEU A 26 -21.90 7.70 -11.70
C LEU A 26 -20.83 8.79 -11.84
N PRO A 27 -19.96 8.97 -10.84
CA PRO A 27 -18.94 10.02 -10.85
C PRO A 27 -17.71 9.66 -11.70
N LEU A 28 -17.85 8.73 -12.63
CA LEU A 28 -16.73 8.22 -13.42
C LEU A 28 -17.04 8.16 -14.90
N GLN A 29 -15.99 8.34 -15.69
CA GLN A 29 -15.95 8.08 -17.13
C GLN A 29 -14.94 6.96 -17.41
N VAL A 30 -15.35 6.00 -18.24
CA VAL A 30 -14.45 4.98 -18.78
C VAL A 30 -13.79 5.56 -20.03
N LEU A 31 -12.50 5.88 -19.95
CA LEU A 31 -11.74 6.43 -21.06
C LEU A 31 -11.18 5.34 -21.98
N ASN A 32 -10.84 4.18 -21.43
CA ASN A 32 -10.36 3.02 -22.19
C ASN A 32 -10.69 1.70 -21.47
N GLY A 33 -10.77 0.61 -22.23
CA GLY A 33 -11.03 -0.73 -21.70
C GLY A 33 -12.46 -0.93 -21.19
N LYS A 34 -12.66 -2.00 -20.42
CA LYS A 34 -13.96 -2.35 -19.80
C LYS A 34 -13.73 -2.82 -18.36
N PRO A 35 -14.08 -2.03 -17.34
CA PRO A 35 -13.86 -2.42 -15.95
C PRO A 35 -14.72 -3.65 -15.57
N GLY A 36 -14.14 -4.55 -14.77
CA GLY A 36 -14.87 -5.62 -14.10
C GLY A 36 -15.42 -5.19 -12.73
N PHE A 37 -16.22 -6.07 -12.09
CA PHE A 37 -16.78 -5.83 -10.77
C PHE A 37 -15.70 -5.59 -9.70
N ILE A 38 -14.68 -6.46 -9.65
CA ILE A 38 -13.57 -6.33 -8.70
C ILE A 38 -12.73 -5.08 -9.01
N ASN A 39 -12.53 -4.74 -10.28
CA ASN A 39 -11.82 -3.51 -10.64
C ASN A 39 -12.48 -2.27 -10.04
N LEU A 40 -13.82 -2.22 -10.02
CA LEU A 40 -14.55 -1.09 -9.46
C LEU A 40 -14.51 -1.08 -7.92
N LEU A 41 -14.49 -2.25 -7.27
CA LEU A 41 -14.25 -2.33 -5.83
C LEU A 41 -12.88 -1.80 -5.45
N ASP A 42 -11.84 -2.17 -6.20
CA ASP A 42 -10.49 -1.64 -6.03
C ASP A 42 -10.46 -0.13 -6.33
N ALA A 43 -11.01 0.31 -7.46
CA ALA A 43 -11.00 1.70 -7.90
C ALA A 43 -11.65 2.67 -6.89
N PHE A 44 -12.82 2.34 -6.36
CA PHE A 44 -13.52 3.24 -5.44
C PHE A 44 -12.86 3.31 -4.06
N ASN A 45 -12.30 2.21 -3.54
CA ASN A 45 -11.56 2.25 -2.27
C ASN A 45 -10.21 2.96 -2.45
N SER A 46 -9.48 2.65 -3.52
CA SER A 46 -8.19 3.26 -3.82
C SER A 46 -8.29 4.77 -4.08
N TRP A 47 -9.34 5.22 -4.80
CA TRP A 47 -9.60 6.65 -5.02
C TRP A 47 -9.79 7.41 -3.70
N GLN A 48 -10.65 6.90 -2.82
CA GLN A 48 -10.90 7.54 -1.53
C GLN A 48 -9.62 7.61 -0.69
N LEU A 49 -8.81 6.55 -0.71
CA LEU A 49 -7.52 6.53 -0.02
C LEU A 49 -6.59 7.66 -0.53
N VAL A 50 -6.39 7.80 -1.84
CA VAL A 50 -5.45 8.82 -2.35
C VAL A 50 -5.98 10.24 -2.20
N ARG A 51 -7.31 10.41 -2.26
CA ARG A 51 -7.96 11.69 -1.96
C ARG A 51 -7.70 12.11 -0.52
N GLU A 52 -7.94 11.21 0.44
CA GLU A 52 -7.71 11.50 1.86
C GLU A 52 -6.23 11.65 2.21
N LEU A 53 -5.32 10.94 1.55
CA LEU A 53 -3.89 11.19 1.70
C LEU A 53 -3.53 12.61 1.27
N LYS A 54 -3.98 13.02 0.08
CA LYS A 54 -3.73 14.38 -0.42
C LYS A 54 -4.33 15.45 0.47
N GLU A 55 -5.53 15.25 1.00
CA GLU A 55 -6.16 16.16 1.96
C GLU A 55 -5.37 16.23 3.28
N ALA A 56 -4.93 15.07 3.80
CA ALA A 56 -4.25 14.99 5.09
C ALA A 56 -2.81 15.53 5.05
N THR A 57 -2.11 15.38 3.92
CA THR A 57 -0.68 15.71 3.82
C THR A 57 -0.37 16.89 2.88
N GLY A 58 -1.31 17.28 2.01
CA GLY A 58 -1.10 18.28 0.96
C GLY A 58 -0.18 17.82 -0.18
N LEU A 59 0.12 16.52 -0.27
CA LEU A 59 1.09 15.98 -1.23
C LEU A 59 0.42 15.11 -2.30
N PRO A 60 0.96 15.10 -3.54
CA PRO A 60 0.58 14.12 -4.54
C PRO A 60 0.74 12.70 -3.99
N SER A 61 -0.30 11.89 -4.18
CA SER A 61 -0.48 10.60 -3.52
C SER A 61 -0.88 9.54 -4.51
N ALA A 62 -0.46 8.32 -4.26
CA ALA A 62 -0.76 7.18 -5.10
C ALA A 62 -0.93 5.90 -4.27
N THR A 63 -1.66 4.95 -4.82
CA THR A 63 -1.81 3.62 -4.24
C THR A 63 -1.86 2.55 -5.31
N SER A 64 -1.42 1.36 -4.91
CA SER A 64 -1.52 0.11 -5.65
C SER A 64 -2.47 -0.80 -4.88
N PHE A 65 -3.62 -1.13 -5.46
CA PHE A 65 -4.63 -2.01 -4.84
C PHE A 65 -4.64 -3.40 -5.44
N LYS A 66 -4.90 -4.39 -4.59
CA LYS A 66 -5.15 -5.76 -4.99
C LYS A 66 -6.14 -6.40 -4.02
N HIS A 67 -7.22 -6.99 -4.56
CA HIS A 67 -8.24 -7.68 -3.75
C HIS A 67 -8.84 -6.80 -2.65
N VAL A 68 -9.19 -5.56 -3.00
CA VAL A 68 -9.89 -4.59 -2.15
C VAL A 68 -9.08 -4.21 -0.90
N SER A 69 -7.76 -4.19 -1.03
CA SER A 69 -6.82 -3.66 -0.04
C SER A 69 -5.59 -3.08 -0.74
N PRO A 70 -4.94 -2.06 -0.15
CA PRO A 70 -3.70 -1.53 -0.68
C PRO A 70 -2.59 -2.58 -0.54
N ALA A 71 -1.97 -2.96 -1.66
CA ALA A 71 -0.65 -3.58 -1.68
C ALA A 71 0.43 -2.56 -1.25
N GLY A 72 0.18 -1.27 -1.55
CA GLY A 72 0.97 -0.16 -1.03
C GLY A 72 0.29 1.19 -1.26
N ALA A 73 0.71 2.18 -0.48
CA ALA A 73 0.21 3.54 -0.52
C ALA A 73 1.35 4.50 -0.17
N ALA A 74 1.43 5.63 -0.85
CA ALA A 74 2.50 6.60 -0.64
C ALA A 74 2.10 8.01 -1.04
N VAL A 75 2.83 8.98 -0.50
CA VAL A 75 2.83 10.37 -0.91
C VAL A 75 4.14 10.72 -1.60
N TYR A 76 4.20 11.89 -2.22
CA TYR A 76 5.44 12.39 -2.82
C TYR A 76 6.52 12.65 -1.75
N VAL A 77 7.56 11.83 -1.79
CA VAL A 77 8.86 12.07 -1.16
C VAL A 77 9.91 11.72 -2.22
N PRO A 78 10.92 12.58 -2.49
CA PRO A 78 11.96 12.27 -3.46
C PRO A 78 12.63 10.92 -3.20
N LEU A 79 12.90 10.14 -4.25
CA LEU A 79 13.64 8.88 -4.15
C LEU A 79 15.13 9.16 -4.01
N THR A 80 15.78 8.46 -3.10
CA THR A 80 17.24 8.39 -3.01
C THR A 80 17.81 7.57 -4.17
N ASP A 81 19.11 7.68 -4.43
CA ASP A 81 19.76 6.87 -5.48
C ASP A 81 19.68 5.37 -5.18
N VAL A 82 19.73 4.99 -3.90
CA VAL A 82 19.52 3.61 -3.46
C VAL A 82 18.12 3.12 -3.82
N GLU A 83 17.09 3.93 -3.56
CA GLU A 83 15.71 3.57 -3.89
C GLU A 83 15.48 3.53 -5.41
N LYS A 84 16.07 4.46 -6.18
CA LYS A 84 16.01 4.42 -7.65
C LYS A 84 16.60 3.13 -8.20
N LYS A 85 17.75 2.70 -7.65
CA LYS A 85 18.37 1.42 -7.99
C LYS A 85 17.49 0.24 -7.58
N MET A 86 16.99 0.24 -6.35
CA MET A 86 16.08 -0.80 -5.84
C MET A 86 14.82 -0.96 -6.72
N TYR A 87 14.32 0.15 -7.28
CA TYR A 87 13.13 0.16 -8.14
C TYR A 87 13.44 0.01 -9.64
N PHE A 88 14.72 -0.10 -10.03
CA PHE A 88 15.19 -0.27 -11.41
C PHE A 88 14.73 0.86 -12.34
N ILE A 89 15.00 2.10 -11.91
CA ILE A 89 14.57 3.35 -12.56
C ILE A 89 15.64 4.45 -12.52
N GLU A 90 16.92 4.10 -12.42
CA GLU A 90 18.03 5.06 -12.29
C GLU A 90 18.05 6.13 -13.40
N ASP A 91 17.67 5.75 -14.62
CA ASP A 91 17.67 6.62 -15.79
C ASP A 91 16.34 7.36 -16.03
N MET A 92 15.39 7.29 -15.10
CA MET A 92 14.06 7.90 -15.27
C MET A 92 13.98 9.28 -14.61
N GLU A 93 13.55 10.27 -15.39
CA GLU A 93 13.07 11.54 -14.85
C GLU A 93 11.65 11.37 -14.30
N LEU A 94 11.44 11.76 -13.04
CA LEU A 94 10.20 11.53 -12.32
C LEU A 94 9.54 12.83 -11.91
N THR A 95 8.22 12.86 -12.04
CA THR A 95 7.35 13.88 -11.44
C THR A 95 6.90 13.45 -10.04
N PRO A 96 6.27 14.34 -9.26
CA PRO A 96 5.77 14.00 -7.93
C PRO A 96 4.79 12.83 -7.90
N VAL A 97 3.82 12.80 -8.83
CA VAL A 97 2.81 11.72 -8.90
C VAL A 97 3.43 10.39 -9.36
N ALA A 98 4.36 10.42 -10.32
CA ALA A 98 5.11 9.24 -10.73
C ALA A 98 5.93 8.65 -9.56
N THR A 99 6.59 9.53 -8.81
CA THR A 99 7.38 9.16 -7.63
C THR A 99 6.50 8.51 -6.55
N ALA A 100 5.34 9.11 -6.25
CA ALA A 100 4.38 8.55 -5.29
C ALA A 100 3.91 7.15 -5.73
N TYR A 101 3.61 6.95 -7.02
CA TYR A 101 3.19 5.64 -7.51
C TYR A 101 4.31 4.59 -7.46
N ILE A 102 5.54 4.96 -7.82
CA ILE A 102 6.70 4.07 -7.73
C ILE A 102 6.92 3.61 -6.28
N ARG A 103 6.78 4.51 -5.31
CA ARG A 103 6.82 4.17 -3.88
C ARG A 103 5.69 3.23 -3.49
N ALA A 104 4.45 3.55 -3.88
CA ALA A 104 3.28 2.74 -3.55
C ALA A 104 3.42 1.30 -4.08
N ARG A 105 3.67 1.13 -5.39
CA ARG A 105 3.93 -0.19 -6.00
C ARG A 105 5.15 -0.87 -5.40
N GLY A 106 6.16 -0.07 -5.03
CA GLY A 106 7.43 -0.50 -4.47
C GLY A 106 7.35 -1.14 -3.09
N SER A 107 6.25 -0.91 -2.35
CA SER A 107 6.00 -1.50 -1.02
C SER A 107 6.11 -3.03 -1.06
N ASP A 108 5.38 -3.66 -2.00
CA ASP A 108 5.34 -5.10 -2.21
C ASP A 108 5.06 -5.36 -3.69
N ARG A 109 6.13 -5.62 -4.46
CA ARG A 109 6.06 -5.73 -5.93
C ARG A 109 5.29 -6.98 -6.37
N MET A 110 5.35 -8.06 -5.59
CA MET A 110 4.62 -9.30 -5.85
C MET A 110 3.11 -9.10 -5.67
N SER A 111 2.70 -8.48 -4.56
CA SER A 111 1.28 -8.17 -4.31
C SER A 111 0.72 -7.16 -5.33
N SER A 112 1.56 -6.27 -5.85
CA SER A 112 1.20 -5.27 -6.86
C SER A 112 1.10 -5.84 -8.29
N TYR A 113 1.36 -7.13 -8.50
CA TYR A 113 1.24 -7.75 -9.82
C TYR A 113 -0.22 -7.75 -10.30
N GLY A 114 -0.51 -6.97 -11.35
CA GLY A 114 -1.88 -6.75 -11.82
C GLY A 114 -2.71 -5.94 -10.83
N ASP A 115 -2.11 -4.92 -10.23
CA ASP A 115 -2.78 -3.99 -9.34
C ASP A 115 -3.82 -3.11 -10.04
N PHE A 116 -4.67 -2.48 -9.25
CA PHE A 116 -5.47 -1.33 -9.67
C PHE A 116 -4.89 -0.07 -9.05
N ILE A 117 -4.50 0.90 -9.88
CA ILE A 117 -3.78 2.10 -9.48
C ILE A 117 -4.80 3.21 -9.16
N ALA A 118 -4.58 3.98 -8.11
CA ALA A 118 -5.22 5.29 -7.97
C ALA A 118 -4.19 6.40 -7.78
N LEU A 119 -4.46 7.56 -8.36
CA LEU A 119 -3.64 8.78 -8.26
C LEU A 119 -4.52 9.95 -7.78
N SER A 120 -4.02 10.77 -6.86
CA SER A 120 -4.73 11.96 -6.36
C SER A 120 -4.63 13.19 -7.29
N ASP A 121 -3.81 13.08 -8.32
CA ASP A 121 -3.43 14.14 -9.24
C ASP A 121 -3.51 13.62 -10.67
N GLU A 122 -3.37 14.51 -11.65
CA GLU A 122 -3.29 14.14 -13.05
C GLU A 122 -2.25 13.04 -13.29
N CYS A 123 -2.63 12.01 -14.05
CA CYS A 123 -1.66 11.07 -14.57
C CYS A 123 -0.87 11.73 -15.70
N ASP A 124 0.39 12.08 -15.42
CA ASP A 124 1.30 12.63 -16.41
C ASP A 124 2.06 11.53 -17.19
N ALA A 125 2.80 11.97 -18.21
CA ALA A 125 3.54 11.08 -19.09
C ALA A 125 4.65 10.30 -18.36
N ALA A 126 5.29 10.87 -17.34
CA ALA A 126 6.33 10.20 -16.59
C ALA A 126 5.76 9.01 -15.78
N CYS A 127 4.61 9.23 -15.13
CA CYS A 127 3.88 8.18 -14.44
C CYS A 127 3.40 7.10 -15.41
N ALA A 128 2.81 7.50 -16.55
CA ALA A 128 2.33 6.58 -17.57
C ALA A 128 3.45 5.73 -18.18
N ARG A 129 4.64 6.30 -18.42
CA ARG A 129 5.83 5.56 -18.90
C ARG A 129 6.28 4.50 -17.89
N TYR A 130 6.24 4.79 -16.60
CA TYR A 130 6.54 3.77 -15.60
C TYR A 130 5.49 2.65 -15.59
N ILE A 131 4.20 3.03 -15.58
CA ILE A 131 3.08 2.08 -15.60
C ILE A 131 3.13 1.20 -16.85
N SER A 132 3.49 1.73 -18.03
CA SER A 132 3.50 0.97 -19.28
C SER A 132 4.41 -0.26 -19.25
N MET A 133 5.52 -0.18 -18.51
CA MET A 133 6.48 -1.28 -18.31
C MET A 133 6.02 -2.35 -17.32
N GLU A 134 5.01 -2.05 -16.50
CA GLU A 134 4.60 -2.88 -15.37
C GLU A 134 3.29 -3.65 -15.66
N VAL A 135 3.10 -4.79 -14.98
CA VAL A 135 1.82 -5.53 -15.06
C VAL A 135 0.82 -4.88 -14.10
N SER A 136 -0.27 -4.36 -14.66
CA SER A 136 -1.36 -3.68 -13.95
C SER A 136 -2.69 -3.97 -14.65
N ASP A 137 -3.79 -3.94 -13.90
CA ASP A 137 -5.14 -4.19 -14.38
C ASP A 137 -5.92 -2.93 -14.75
N GLY A 138 -5.62 -1.80 -14.12
CA GLY A 138 -6.27 -0.53 -14.44
C GLY A 138 -5.81 0.64 -13.57
N ILE A 139 -6.29 1.83 -13.91
CA ILE A 139 -5.98 3.08 -13.20
C ILE A 139 -7.23 3.95 -13.05
N ILE A 140 -7.33 4.65 -11.92
CA ILE A 140 -8.28 5.73 -11.67
C ILE A 140 -7.54 7.02 -11.26
N ALA A 141 -7.90 8.14 -11.87
CA ALA A 141 -7.30 9.45 -11.59
C ALA A 141 -8.30 10.58 -11.91
N PRO A 142 -8.11 11.80 -11.38
CA PRO A 142 -9.01 12.93 -11.68
C PRO A 142 -8.86 13.43 -13.13
N SER A 143 -7.67 13.30 -13.72
CA SER A 143 -7.40 13.63 -15.13
C SER A 143 -6.19 12.86 -15.66
N PHE A 144 -6.01 12.89 -16.98
CA PHE A 144 -4.89 12.29 -17.69
C PHE A 144 -4.38 13.27 -18.75
N SER A 145 -3.06 13.43 -18.88
CA SER A 145 -2.51 14.16 -20.02
C SER A 145 -2.71 13.37 -21.32
N GLU A 146 -2.69 14.05 -22.47
CA GLU A 146 -2.87 13.39 -23.78
C GLU A 146 -1.82 12.29 -24.01
N GLU A 147 -0.55 12.56 -23.67
CA GLU A 147 0.54 11.59 -23.81
C GLU A 147 0.36 10.41 -22.84
N ALA A 148 -0.06 10.67 -21.59
CA ALA A 148 -0.34 9.60 -20.63
C ALA A 148 -1.46 8.68 -21.11
N LEU A 149 -2.56 9.26 -21.61
CA LEU A 149 -3.69 8.49 -22.13
C LEU A 149 -3.28 7.64 -23.33
N ALA A 150 -2.47 8.18 -24.25
CA ALA A 150 -1.95 7.44 -25.41
C ALA A 150 -1.12 6.22 -24.97
N LEU A 151 -0.13 6.43 -24.08
CA LEU A 151 0.74 5.36 -23.58
C LEU A 151 -0.04 4.27 -22.83
N LEU A 152 -0.96 4.67 -21.96
CA LEU A 152 -1.74 3.72 -21.15
C LEU A 152 -2.75 2.93 -21.99
N SER A 153 -3.31 3.53 -23.03
CA SER A 153 -4.30 2.87 -23.89
C SER A 153 -3.70 1.71 -24.68
N GLU A 154 -2.40 1.72 -24.96
CA GLU A 154 -1.72 0.61 -25.66
C GLU A 154 -1.60 -0.66 -24.79
N LYS A 155 -1.60 -0.50 -23.46
CA LYS A 155 -1.45 -1.63 -22.52
C LYS A 155 -2.57 -2.66 -22.70
N LYS A 156 -2.23 -3.92 -22.39
CA LYS A 156 -3.13 -5.08 -22.53
C LYS A 156 -3.80 -5.14 -23.91
N LYS A 157 -3.04 -4.83 -24.96
CA LYS A 157 -3.48 -4.82 -26.37
C LYS A 157 -4.71 -3.94 -26.58
N GLY A 158 -4.70 -2.71 -26.07
CA GLY A 158 -5.84 -1.78 -26.18
C GLY A 158 -6.89 -1.89 -25.07
N ASN A 159 -6.80 -2.89 -24.18
CA ASN A 159 -7.88 -3.21 -23.22
C ASN A 159 -7.58 -2.81 -21.77
N TYR A 160 -6.52 -2.04 -21.53
CA TYR A 160 -6.22 -1.55 -20.19
C TYR A 160 -7.29 -0.59 -19.70
N VAL A 161 -7.74 -0.77 -18.45
CA VAL A 161 -8.85 0.00 -17.90
C VAL A 161 -8.35 1.36 -17.44
N ILE A 162 -8.92 2.43 -17.99
CA ILE A 162 -8.60 3.81 -17.61
C ILE A 162 -9.89 4.49 -17.19
N LEU A 163 -9.97 4.87 -15.91
CA LEU A 163 -11.12 5.54 -15.31
C LEU A 163 -10.75 6.97 -14.94
N GLN A 164 -11.52 7.93 -15.42
CA GLN A 164 -11.47 9.31 -14.92
C GLN A 164 -12.58 9.50 -13.90
N ILE A 165 -12.26 10.05 -12.73
CA ILE A 165 -13.23 10.31 -11.67
C ILE A 165 -13.44 11.81 -11.48
N ASP A 166 -14.68 12.21 -11.23
CA ASP A 166 -15.02 13.55 -10.76
C ASP A 166 -14.46 13.75 -9.36
N ALA A 167 -13.47 14.62 -9.23
CA ALA A 167 -12.78 14.86 -7.98
C ALA A 167 -13.66 15.56 -6.93
N ASP A 168 -14.67 16.30 -7.38
CA ASP A 168 -15.60 17.07 -6.52
C ASP A 168 -16.81 16.22 -6.08
N TYR A 169 -16.91 14.97 -6.55
CA TYR A 169 -17.99 14.09 -6.16
C TYR A 169 -17.91 13.71 -4.67
N GLU A 170 -19.02 13.90 -3.98
CA GLU A 170 -19.23 13.42 -2.61
C GLU A 170 -20.34 12.36 -2.54
N PRO A 171 -20.10 11.19 -1.90
CA PRO A 171 -21.12 10.17 -1.77
C PRO A 171 -22.19 10.57 -0.72
N ALA A 172 -23.41 10.05 -0.84
CA ALA A 172 -24.56 10.35 0.04
C ALA A 172 -24.47 9.68 1.42
N SER A 173 -24.47 10.35 2.59
CA SER A 173 -23.97 9.85 3.90
C SER A 173 -24.21 8.38 4.34
N LEU A 174 -25.31 7.75 3.93
CA LEU A 174 -25.64 6.35 4.25
C LEU A 174 -25.11 5.37 3.20
N GLU A 175 -24.77 4.16 3.61
CA GLU A 175 -24.46 3.05 2.72
C GLU A 175 -25.28 1.80 3.05
N TYR A 176 -25.41 0.96 2.03
CA TYR A 176 -26.22 -0.26 2.07
C TYR A 176 -25.41 -1.44 1.53
N LYS A 177 -25.52 -2.60 2.19
CA LYS A 177 -24.90 -3.85 1.75
C LYS A 177 -25.85 -5.01 2.02
N ASP A 178 -26.06 -5.85 1.03
CA ASP A 178 -26.84 -7.08 1.21
C ASP A 178 -25.91 -8.20 1.67
N VAL A 179 -26.26 -8.84 2.79
CA VAL A 179 -25.60 -10.03 3.32
C VAL A 179 -26.64 -11.10 3.55
N PHE A 180 -26.51 -12.23 2.86
CA PHE A 180 -27.45 -13.36 2.96
C PHE A 180 -28.93 -12.94 2.69
N GLY A 181 -29.13 -12.00 1.75
CA GLY A 181 -30.45 -11.49 1.38
C GLY A 181 -31.06 -10.49 2.37
N ILE A 182 -30.31 -10.07 3.41
CA ILE A 182 -30.71 -9.05 4.37
C ILE A 182 -29.91 -7.77 4.08
N THR A 183 -30.60 -6.64 3.98
CA THR A 183 -29.97 -5.34 3.77
C THR A 183 -29.49 -4.75 5.10
N PHE A 184 -28.20 -4.48 5.17
CA PHE A 184 -27.55 -3.74 6.26
C PHE A 184 -27.50 -2.26 5.84
N GLU A 185 -27.77 -1.36 6.77
CA GLU A 185 -27.68 0.09 6.59
C GLU A 185 -26.76 0.67 7.68
N GLN A 186 -25.85 1.56 7.30
CA GLN A 186 -25.03 2.33 8.24
C GLN A 186 -24.63 3.69 7.66
N ALA A 187 -24.18 4.60 8.52
CA ALA A 187 -23.44 5.76 8.06
C ALA A 187 -22.05 5.33 7.56
N ARG A 188 -21.56 5.97 6.50
CA ARG A 188 -20.19 5.76 6.03
C ARG A 188 -19.15 6.22 7.02
N ASN A 189 -17.96 5.64 6.91
CA ASN A 189 -16.78 6.08 7.64
C ASN A 189 -16.23 7.41 7.06
N ASN A 190 -16.86 8.52 7.43
CA ASN A 190 -16.40 9.88 7.11
C ASN A 190 -15.44 10.45 8.18
N GLN A 191 -14.82 9.59 9.00
CA GLN A 191 -13.86 10.05 10.01
C GLN A 191 -12.64 10.66 9.31
N ALA A 192 -12.43 11.97 9.54
CA ALA A 192 -11.25 12.67 9.03
C ALA A 192 -9.99 12.18 9.75
N ILE A 193 -8.94 11.90 8.99
CA ILE A 193 -7.61 11.54 9.49
C ILE A 193 -6.70 12.76 9.36
N THR A 194 -6.47 13.43 10.48
CA THR A 194 -5.64 14.65 10.54
C THR A 194 -4.70 14.60 11.74
N GLU A 195 -3.74 15.52 11.81
CA GLU A 195 -2.83 15.60 12.95
C GLU A 195 -3.52 15.82 14.30
N ALA A 196 -4.79 16.28 14.31
CA ALA A 196 -5.57 16.40 15.54
C ALA A 196 -5.73 15.05 16.28
N LEU A 197 -5.57 13.92 15.58
CA LEU A 197 -5.59 12.59 16.18
C LEU A 197 -4.34 12.28 17.02
N PHE A 198 -3.28 13.07 16.93
CA PHE A 198 -2.01 12.85 17.62
C PHE A 198 -1.83 13.70 18.89
N GLN A 199 -2.92 14.20 19.47
CA GLN A 199 -2.88 15.04 20.66
C GLN A 199 -2.64 14.25 21.96
N LYS A 200 -3.15 13.02 22.06
CA LYS A 200 -3.03 12.20 23.27
C LYS A 200 -1.85 11.22 23.13
N ILE A 201 -0.71 11.58 23.71
CA ILE A 201 0.51 10.76 23.71
C ILE A 201 0.83 10.35 25.15
N PRO A 202 0.31 9.21 25.65
CA PRO A 202 0.48 8.81 27.05
C PRO A 202 1.88 8.29 27.40
N THR A 203 2.74 8.01 26.41
CA THR A 203 4.13 7.57 26.62
C THR A 203 5.00 8.68 27.22
N LYS A 204 6.11 8.30 27.87
CA LYS A 204 7.12 9.22 28.39
C LYS A 204 7.76 10.05 27.28
N ASN A 205 8.07 9.41 26.14
CA ASN A 205 8.45 10.12 24.93
C ASN A 205 7.18 10.64 24.25
N GLN A 206 7.00 11.96 24.26
CA GLN A 206 5.86 12.64 23.64
C GLN A 206 6.22 13.33 22.33
N THR A 207 7.43 13.09 21.82
CA THR A 207 7.93 13.75 20.62
C THR A 207 7.43 13.00 19.39
N LEU A 208 6.86 13.74 18.45
CA LEU A 208 6.59 13.30 17.08
C LEU A 208 7.13 14.36 16.14
N SER A 209 8.12 14.00 15.32
CA SER A 209 8.63 14.87 14.28
C SER A 209 7.59 15.13 13.18
N ALA A 210 7.84 16.10 12.30
CA ALA A 210 6.97 16.32 11.14
C ALA A 210 6.89 15.08 10.23
N SER A 211 7.99 14.36 10.06
CA SER A 211 8.01 13.12 9.26
C SER A 211 7.23 11.99 9.95
N ASP A 212 7.35 11.85 11.28
CA ASP A 212 6.54 10.87 12.04
C ASP A 212 5.05 11.13 11.84
N ARG A 213 4.62 12.40 11.90
CA ARG A 213 3.22 12.80 11.74
C ARG A 213 2.71 12.42 10.35
N VAL A 214 3.45 12.75 9.29
CA VAL A 214 3.10 12.36 7.92
C VAL A 214 3.02 10.84 7.78
N ASN A 215 3.99 10.11 8.31
CA ASN A 215 3.99 8.64 8.23
C ASN A 215 2.82 8.00 9.00
N LEU A 216 2.44 8.55 10.16
CA LEU A 216 1.28 8.10 10.92
C LEU A 216 -0.04 8.43 10.21
N LEU A 217 -0.14 9.58 9.53
CA LEU A 217 -1.30 9.89 8.67
C LEU A 217 -1.44 8.88 7.55
N ILE A 218 -0.34 8.59 6.85
CA ILE A 218 -0.31 7.56 5.79
C ILE A 218 -0.75 6.21 6.34
N ALA A 219 -0.24 5.80 7.51
CA ALA A 219 -0.61 4.54 8.13
C ALA A 219 -2.13 4.48 8.40
N LEU A 220 -2.69 5.50 9.04
CA LEU A 220 -4.11 5.52 9.40
C LEU A 220 -5.04 5.60 8.18
N VAL A 221 -4.73 6.44 7.19
CA VAL A 221 -5.51 6.50 5.94
C VAL A 221 -5.43 5.18 5.18
N THR A 222 -4.24 4.56 5.11
CA THR A 222 -4.10 3.23 4.49
C THR A 222 -4.99 2.19 5.19
N LEU A 223 -4.99 2.18 6.51
CA LEU A 223 -5.76 1.22 7.31
C LEU A 223 -7.27 1.41 7.19
N LYS A 224 -7.74 2.65 7.05
CA LYS A 224 -9.15 2.98 6.83
C LYS A 224 -9.74 2.28 5.60
N TYR A 225 -8.91 1.96 4.61
CA TYR A 225 -9.30 1.29 3.36
C TYR A 225 -8.65 -0.09 3.18
N THR A 226 -8.19 -0.71 4.27
CA THR A 226 -7.63 -2.07 4.27
C THR A 226 -8.60 -3.02 4.95
N GLN A 227 -8.90 -4.17 4.34
CA GLN A 227 -9.77 -5.19 4.94
C GLN A 227 -9.29 -5.56 6.35
N SER A 228 -10.20 -5.52 7.33
CA SER A 228 -9.85 -5.69 8.74
C SER A 228 -9.69 -7.16 9.18
N ASN A 229 -8.90 -7.43 10.22
CA ASN A 229 -8.07 -6.48 10.97
C ASN A 229 -6.78 -6.15 10.22
N SER A 230 -6.33 -4.91 10.35
CA SER A 230 -5.19 -4.39 9.60
C SER A 230 -4.15 -3.65 10.47
N VAL A 231 -2.88 -3.74 10.05
CA VAL A 231 -1.70 -3.07 10.65
C VAL A 231 -0.80 -2.58 9.52
N CYS A 232 -0.26 -1.37 9.63
CA CYS A 232 0.53 -0.72 8.57
C CYS A 232 1.81 -0.12 9.13
N TYR A 233 2.96 -0.53 8.57
CA TYR A 233 4.28 0.05 8.80
C TYR A 233 4.58 1.04 7.68
N VAL A 234 5.04 2.23 8.04
CA VAL A 234 5.29 3.34 7.10
C VAL A 234 6.68 3.93 7.37
N LYS A 235 7.41 4.21 6.30
CA LYS A 235 8.70 4.89 6.35
C LYS A 235 8.84 5.80 5.13
N ASP A 236 9.44 6.97 5.34
CA ASP A 236 9.81 7.92 4.28
C ASP A 236 8.67 8.23 3.29
N GLY A 237 7.45 8.40 3.82
CA GLY A 237 6.27 8.76 3.04
C GLY A 237 5.60 7.61 2.29
N GLN A 238 5.94 6.35 2.59
CA GLN A 238 5.29 5.18 1.98
C GLN A 238 5.02 4.07 2.97
N ALA A 239 3.94 3.33 2.75
CA ALA A 239 3.77 2.02 3.36
C ALA A 239 4.95 1.11 2.95
N ILE A 240 5.48 0.36 3.91
CA ILE A 240 6.54 -0.62 3.70
C ILE A 240 6.10 -2.02 4.14
N GLY A 241 5.01 -2.13 4.89
CA GLY A 241 4.42 -3.41 5.26
C GLY A 241 2.97 -3.26 5.70
N ILE A 242 2.05 -3.95 5.02
CA ILE A 242 0.61 -3.90 5.29
C ILE A 242 0.11 -5.31 5.58
N GLY A 243 -0.57 -5.47 6.70
CA GLY A 243 -1.35 -6.66 7.03
C GLY A 243 -2.84 -6.38 6.83
N ALA A 244 -3.53 -7.31 6.16
CA ALA A 244 -4.93 -7.20 5.82
C ALA A 244 -5.68 -8.51 6.10
N GLY A 245 -6.96 -8.42 6.46
CA GLY A 245 -7.87 -9.54 6.62
C GLY A 245 -7.51 -10.51 7.74
N GLN A 246 -6.68 -10.09 8.71
CA GLN A 246 -6.19 -10.98 9.77
C GLN A 246 -7.16 -10.99 10.95
N GLN A 247 -7.18 -12.10 11.70
CA GLN A 247 -8.10 -12.30 12.82
C GLN A 247 -7.45 -12.00 14.18
N SER A 248 -6.13 -12.21 14.28
CA SER A 248 -5.34 -11.96 15.49
C SER A 248 -4.47 -10.72 15.31
N ARG A 249 -4.53 -9.78 16.28
CA ARG A 249 -3.77 -8.52 16.23
C ARG A 249 -2.27 -8.77 16.11
N VAL A 250 -1.70 -9.63 16.96
CA VAL A 250 -0.27 -9.93 16.94
C VAL A 250 0.15 -10.68 15.67
N HIS A 251 -0.72 -11.52 15.09
CA HIS A 251 -0.43 -12.15 13.80
C HIS A 251 -0.41 -11.10 12.68
N CYS A 252 -1.34 -10.15 12.69
CA CYS A 252 -1.34 -9.03 11.75
C CYS A 252 -0.07 -8.18 11.90
N THR A 253 0.32 -7.83 13.13
CA THR A 253 1.56 -7.09 13.44
C THR A 253 2.81 -7.82 12.94
N ARG A 254 2.87 -9.15 13.10
CA ARG A 254 3.98 -9.98 12.59
C ARG A 254 3.99 -10.04 11.07
N LEU A 255 2.84 -10.26 10.43
CA LEU A 255 2.73 -10.34 8.98
C LEU A 255 3.14 -9.01 8.33
N ALA A 256 2.58 -7.89 8.79
CA ALA A 256 2.92 -6.57 8.29
C ALA A 256 4.40 -6.23 8.56
N GLY A 257 4.92 -6.58 9.74
CA GLY A 257 6.32 -6.38 10.09
C GLY A 257 7.27 -7.21 9.19
N ASN A 258 6.91 -8.45 8.85
CA ASN A 258 7.73 -9.27 7.96
C ASN A 258 7.80 -8.68 6.55
N LYS A 259 6.70 -8.08 6.06
CA LYS A 259 6.72 -7.32 4.81
C LYS A 259 7.65 -6.09 4.88
N ALA A 260 7.60 -5.35 5.99
CA ALA A 260 8.50 -4.23 6.23
C ALA A 260 9.98 -4.66 6.27
N ASP A 261 10.26 -5.81 6.89
CA ASP A 261 11.61 -6.38 6.92
C ASP A 261 12.08 -6.77 5.51
N ASN A 262 11.22 -7.38 4.69
CA ASN A 262 11.54 -7.71 3.29
C ASN A 262 11.82 -6.45 2.46
N TRP A 263 10.99 -5.41 2.61
CA TRP A 263 11.23 -4.11 1.98
C TRP A 263 12.60 -3.52 2.41
N ALA A 264 12.95 -3.60 3.69
CA ALA A 264 14.25 -3.15 4.18
C ALA A 264 15.41 -3.98 3.63
N LEU A 265 15.27 -5.31 3.52
CA LEU A 265 16.30 -6.19 2.96
C LEU A 265 16.56 -5.92 1.47
N ARG A 266 15.57 -5.43 0.72
CA ARG A 266 15.78 -5.02 -0.69
C ARG A 266 16.75 -3.84 -0.86
N HIS A 267 17.05 -3.11 0.21
CA HIS A 267 18.07 -2.06 0.22
C HIS A 267 19.48 -2.59 0.51
N HIS A 268 19.62 -3.87 0.87
CA HIS A 268 20.92 -4.46 1.19
C HIS A 268 21.82 -4.51 -0.05
N GLU A 269 23.11 -4.22 0.11
CA GLU A 269 24.06 -4.13 -1.00
C GLU A 269 24.09 -5.40 -1.87
N LYS A 270 24.11 -6.59 -1.25
CA LYS A 270 24.02 -7.87 -1.98
C LYS A 270 22.76 -8.00 -2.85
N VAL A 271 21.63 -7.44 -2.40
CA VAL A 271 20.36 -7.48 -3.15
C VAL A 271 20.37 -6.48 -4.29
N LEU A 272 20.85 -5.25 -4.03
CA LEU A 272 20.99 -4.20 -5.04
C LEU A 272 21.96 -4.59 -6.17
N ASN A 273 22.94 -5.43 -5.87
CA ASN A 273 23.99 -5.85 -6.81
C ASN A 273 23.79 -7.27 -7.34
N LEU A 274 22.58 -7.84 -7.23
CA LEU A 274 22.29 -9.15 -7.81
C LEU A 274 22.61 -9.16 -9.32
N PRO A 275 23.44 -10.09 -9.80
CA PRO A 275 23.97 -10.07 -11.16
C PRO A 275 22.98 -10.71 -12.14
N PHE A 276 21.81 -10.08 -12.33
CA PHE A 276 20.76 -10.60 -13.21
C PHE A 276 21.23 -10.76 -14.66
N LYS A 277 20.70 -11.77 -15.35
CA LYS A 277 20.80 -11.88 -16.81
C LYS A 277 20.15 -10.69 -17.51
N GLU A 278 20.74 -10.31 -18.64
CA GLU A 278 20.18 -9.29 -19.52
C GLU A 278 18.78 -9.70 -20.02
N ASN A 279 17.91 -8.70 -20.26
CA ASN A 279 16.57 -8.87 -20.81
C ASN A 279 15.60 -9.75 -20.00
N MET A 280 15.87 -9.97 -18.71
CA MET A 280 14.92 -10.64 -17.81
C MET A 280 13.61 -9.85 -17.69
N GLN A 281 12.47 -10.55 -17.73
CA GLN A 281 11.17 -9.93 -17.47
C GLN A 281 11.12 -9.38 -16.04
N ARG A 282 10.58 -8.16 -15.87
CA ARG A 282 10.51 -7.47 -14.56
C ARG A 282 9.86 -8.34 -13.47
N ALA A 283 8.78 -9.03 -13.79
CA ALA A 283 8.09 -9.92 -12.84
C ALA A 283 8.96 -11.10 -12.37
N ASN A 284 9.74 -11.71 -13.27
CA ASN A 284 10.64 -12.80 -12.91
C ASN A 284 11.79 -12.30 -12.02
N ARG A 285 12.32 -11.10 -12.33
CA ARG A 285 13.34 -10.45 -11.49
C ARG A 285 12.82 -10.17 -10.10
N ASP A 286 11.63 -9.59 -10.00
CA ASP A 286 11.02 -9.25 -8.71
C ASP A 286 10.78 -10.51 -7.86
N ASN A 287 10.31 -11.60 -8.50
CA ASN A 287 10.15 -12.90 -7.84
C ASN A 287 11.50 -13.47 -7.37
N ALA A 288 12.55 -13.40 -8.19
CA ALA A 288 13.89 -13.86 -7.82
C ALA A 288 14.47 -13.06 -6.65
N ILE A 289 14.22 -11.75 -6.56
CA ILE A 289 14.62 -10.93 -5.40
C ILE A 289 13.89 -11.41 -4.15
N ASP A 290 12.58 -11.60 -4.23
CA ASP A 290 11.75 -12.03 -3.09
C ASP A 290 12.16 -13.41 -2.57
N VAL A 291 12.49 -14.35 -3.46
CA VAL A 291 13.03 -15.67 -3.06
C VAL A 291 14.45 -15.55 -2.50
N TYR A 292 15.32 -14.73 -3.11
CA TYR A 292 16.68 -14.51 -2.62
C TYR A 292 16.71 -14.00 -1.17
N ILE A 293 15.78 -13.12 -0.79
CA ILE A 293 15.71 -12.56 0.56
C ILE A 293 14.91 -13.45 1.53
N SER A 294 14.17 -14.45 1.06
CA SER A 294 13.38 -15.36 1.91
C SER A 294 14.25 -16.41 2.59
N ASP A 295 13.64 -17.26 3.41
CA ASP A 295 14.31 -18.43 3.99
C ASP A 295 14.52 -19.56 2.96
N ASP A 296 13.92 -19.42 1.77
CA ASP A 296 13.97 -20.39 0.67
C ASP A 296 14.96 -19.97 -0.44
N ALA A 297 15.97 -19.16 -0.10
CA ALA A 297 16.95 -18.66 -1.07
C ALA A 297 17.66 -19.78 -1.85
N GLU A 298 17.77 -20.98 -1.27
CA GLU A 298 18.36 -22.15 -1.95
C GLU A 298 17.60 -22.51 -3.24
N ASP A 299 16.30 -22.25 -3.32
CA ASP A 299 15.46 -22.57 -4.49
C ASP A 299 15.92 -21.89 -5.78
N ILE A 300 16.68 -20.80 -5.68
CA ILE A 300 17.25 -20.08 -6.83
C ILE A 300 18.79 -20.05 -6.84
N LEU A 301 19.43 -20.68 -5.85
CA LEU A 301 20.89 -20.67 -5.67
C LEU A 301 21.54 -22.06 -5.86
N THR A 302 20.78 -23.11 -6.16
CA THR A 302 21.38 -24.40 -6.55
C THR A 302 22.13 -24.30 -7.88
N ASP A 303 23.14 -25.15 -8.08
CA ASP A 303 24.04 -25.09 -9.25
C ASP A 303 23.33 -25.27 -10.60
N ASP A 304 22.18 -25.95 -10.59
CA ASP A 304 21.31 -26.16 -11.74
C ASP A 304 20.33 -25.01 -12.01
N VAL A 305 19.93 -24.25 -10.97
CA VAL A 305 18.88 -23.22 -11.08
C VAL A 305 19.43 -21.80 -11.16
N TRP A 306 20.47 -21.44 -10.39
CA TRP A 306 21.00 -20.07 -10.42
C TRP A 306 21.37 -19.58 -11.84
N PRO A 307 21.88 -20.42 -12.77
CA PRO A 307 22.19 -19.98 -14.11
C PRO A 307 20.96 -19.52 -14.90
N GLU A 308 19.74 -19.85 -14.49
CA GLU A 308 18.51 -19.35 -15.15
C GLU A 308 18.30 -17.86 -14.91
N PHE A 309 18.76 -17.35 -13.76
CA PHE A 309 18.48 -15.99 -13.30
C PHE A 309 19.68 -15.05 -13.37
N PHE A 310 20.89 -15.56 -13.10
CA PHE A 310 22.06 -14.73 -12.87
C PHE A 310 23.21 -15.01 -13.86
N THR A 311 24.09 -14.03 -14.06
CA THR A 311 25.33 -14.16 -14.87
C THR A 311 26.47 -14.78 -14.07
N SER A 312 26.43 -14.67 -12.74
CA SER A 312 27.30 -15.37 -11.79
C SER A 312 26.50 -15.76 -10.55
N LYS A 313 26.83 -16.89 -9.91
CA LYS A 313 26.17 -17.33 -8.67
C LYS A 313 26.32 -16.26 -7.57
N PRO A 314 25.22 -15.66 -7.08
CA PRO A 314 25.32 -14.69 -6.00
C PRO A 314 25.57 -15.41 -4.67
N GLU A 315 26.36 -14.78 -3.80
CA GLU A 315 26.52 -15.23 -2.42
C GLU A 315 25.17 -15.15 -1.68
N PRO A 316 24.79 -16.15 -0.87
CA PRO A 316 23.56 -16.07 -0.10
C PRO A 316 23.60 -14.92 0.90
N LEU A 317 22.43 -14.37 1.21
CA LEU A 317 22.26 -13.43 2.31
C LEU A 317 21.97 -14.23 3.59
N SER A 318 22.98 -14.41 4.43
CA SER A 318 22.86 -15.25 5.63
C SER A 318 21.87 -14.68 6.65
N ARG A 319 21.38 -15.52 7.56
CA ARG A 319 20.46 -15.11 8.62
C ARG A 319 21.09 -14.06 9.54
N GLU A 320 22.38 -14.17 9.80
CA GLU A 320 23.16 -13.23 10.60
C GLU A 320 23.27 -11.87 9.91
N GLU A 321 23.54 -11.84 8.60
CA GLU A 321 23.57 -10.60 7.81
C GLU A 321 22.19 -9.94 7.76
N LYS A 322 21.11 -10.71 7.50
CA LYS A 322 19.73 -10.19 7.55
C LYS A 322 19.44 -9.54 8.89
N LYS A 323 19.77 -10.23 9.99
CA LYS A 323 19.55 -9.71 11.35
C LYS A 323 20.38 -8.46 11.63
N ALA A 324 21.65 -8.43 11.21
CA ALA A 324 22.52 -7.28 11.38
C ALA A 324 21.99 -6.07 10.61
N TRP A 325 21.57 -6.25 9.36
CA TRP A 325 20.96 -5.20 8.54
C TRP A 325 19.68 -4.66 9.17
N LEU A 326 18.73 -5.54 9.51
CA LEU A 326 17.44 -5.15 10.08
C LEU A 326 17.59 -4.43 11.43
N SER A 327 18.63 -4.75 12.22
CA SER A 327 18.90 -4.07 13.49
C SER A 327 19.30 -2.59 13.36
N GLN A 328 19.67 -2.16 12.16
CA GLN A 328 20.04 -0.76 11.86
C GLN A 328 18.84 0.06 11.38
N ILE A 329 17.72 -0.58 11.04
CA ILE A 329 16.51 0.09 10.58
C ILE A 329 15.87 0.84 11.75
N SER A 330 15.51 2.10 11.51
CA SER A 330 14.89 2.98 12.50
C SER A 330 14.04 4.05 11.82
N GLY A 331 13.25 4.78 12.60
CA GLY A 331 12.35 5.84 12.12
C GLY A 331 11.12 5.31 11.41
N VAL A 332 10.65 4.11 11.76
CA VAL A 332 9.45 3.52 11.19
C VAL A 332 8.22 3.92 12.03
N ALA A 333 7.15 4.32 11.35
CA ALA A 333 5.86 4.56 11.97
C ALA A 333 4.97 3.31 11.87
N LEU A 334 4.13 3.08 12.88
CA LEU A 334 3.17 1.97 12.89
C LEU A 334 1.75 2.50 13.15
N GLY A 335 0.81 2.11 12.30
CA GLY A 335 -0.62 2.26 12.55
C GLY A 335 -1.29 0.93 12.87
N SER A 336 -2.34 0.96 13.69
CA SER A 336 -3.26 -0.16 13.89
C SER A 336 -4.71 0.31 13.81
N ASP A 337 -5.55 -0.40 13.06
CA ASP A 337 -6.97 -0.05 12.87
C ASP A 337 -7.81 -0.17 14.16
N ALA A 338 -7.29 -0.84 15.19
CA ALA A 338 -7.85 -0.90 16.53
C ALA A 338 -6.74 -0.97 17.60
N PHE A 339 -7.13 -1.08 18.86
CA PHE A 339 -6.19 -1.14 19.97
C PHE A 339 -5.29 -2.37 19.96
N PHE A 340 -4.12 -2.23 20.58
CA PHE A 340 -3.25 -3.37 20.87
C PHE A 340 -3.67 -4.04 22.20
N PRO A 341 -3.93 -5.35 22.21
CA PRO A 341 -4.37 -6.03 23.42
C PRO A 341 -3.23 -6.25 24.43
N PHE A 342 -1.99 -6.40 23.94
CA PHE A 342 -0.80 -6.71 24.75
C PHE A 342 0.47 -6.08 24.16
N GLY A 343 1.51 -5.94 24.99
CA GLY A 343 2.81 -5.38 24.62
C GLY A 343 3.63 -6.21 23.62
N ASP A 344 3.24 -7.45 23.32
CA ASP A 344 3.89 -8.31 22.32
C ASP A 344 3.87 -7.71 20.89
N ASN A 345 2.87 -6.89 20.59
CA ASN A 345 2.79 -6.09 19.36
C ASN A 345 3.93 -5.07 19.31
N ILE A 346 4.21 -4.40 20.43
CA ILE A 346 5.27 -3.40 20.54
C ILE A 346 6.64 -4.08 20.47
N GLU A 347 6.80 -5.23 21.13
CA GLU A 347 7.99 -6.07 21.05
C GLU A 347 8.30 -6.52 19.62
N ARG A 348 7.28 -6.83 18.81
CA ARG A 348 7.46 -7.14 17.38
C ARG A 348 7.77 -5.90 16.56
N ALA A 349 7.06 -4.80 16.80
CA ALA A 349 7.21 -3.55 16.05
C ALA A 349 8.61 -2.96 16.19
N HIS A 350 9.14 -2.94 17.43
CA HIS A 350 10.48 -2.44 17.73
C HIS A 350 11.57 -3.14 16.90
N LYS A 351 11.41 -4.44 16.62
CA LYS A 351 12.37 -5.22 15.81
C LYS A 351 12.45 -4.81 14.34
N SER A 352 11.45 -4.07 13.84
CA SER A 352 11.44 -3.49 12.50
C SER A 352 11.67 -1.97 12.55
N GLY A 353 12.35 -1.46 13.58
CA GLY A 353 12.77 -0.06 13.65
C GLY A 353 11.66 0.93 14.00
N VAL A 354 10.55 0.47 14.58
CA VAL A 354 9.43 1.37 14.94
C VAL A 354 9.82 2.33 16.06
N THR A 355 9.60 3.62 15.83
CA THR A 355 9.88 4.71 16.78
C THR A 355 8.62 5.51 17.16
N CYS A 356 7.57 5.43 16.35
CA CYS A 356 6.29 6.06 16.63
C CYS A 356 5.10 5.17 16.24
N ILE A 357 3.99 5.28 16.99
CA ILE A 357 2.81 4.43 16.84
C ILE A 357 1.52 5.27 16.91
N ALA A 358 0.50 4.94 16.12
CA ALA A 358 -0.87 5.41 16.28
C ALA A 358 -1.84 4.23 16.41
N GLN A 359 -2.68 4.25 17.44
CA GLN A 359 -3.69 3.21 17.70
C GLN A 359 -4.91 3.80 18.43
N SER A 360 -6.05 3.11 18.41
CA SER A 360 -7.32 3.67 18.92
C SER A 360 -7.32 3.98 20.42
N GLY A 361 -6.56 3.22 21.22
CA GLY A 361 -6.73 3.09 22.66
C GLY A 361 -7.98 2.29 23.02
N GLY A 362 -8.16 2.04 24.32
CA GLY A 362 -9.34 1.36 24.87
C GLY A 362 -9.12 -0.11 25.25
N SER A 363 -7.87 -0.58 25.30
CA SER A 363 -7.56 -1.87 25.91
C SER A 363 -7.68 -1.76 27.44
N ILE A 364 -8.17 -2.81 28.09
CA ILE A 364 -8.09 -2.94 29.57
C ILE A 364 -6.62 -2.94 30.03
N ARG A 365 -5.68 -3.26 29.13
CA ARG A 365 -4.24 -3.35 29.37
C ARG A 365 -3.44 -2.28 28.62
N ASP A 366 -4.03 -1.11 28.38
CA ASP A 366 -3.32 0.00 27.73
C ASP A 366 -2.07 0.40 28.52
N ASP A 367 -2.09 0.28 29.85
CA ASP A 367 -0.94 0.50 30.74
C ASP A 367 0.27 -0.36 30.37
N LEU A 368 0.07 -1.66 30.15
CA LEU A 368 1.15 -2.58 29.76
C LEU A 368 1.68 -2.31 28.35
N VAL A 369 0.81 -1.84 27.45
CA VAL A 369 1.22 -1.45 26.09
C VAL A 369 2.04 -0.16 26.14
N ILE A 370 1.64 0.83 26.95
CA ILE A 370 2.37 2.08 27.18
C ILE A 370 3.74 1.79 27.81
N GLU A 371 3.79 0.90 28.82
CA GLU A 371 5.05 0.48 29.44
C GLU A 371 6.00 -0.16 28.42
N ALA A 372 5.50 -1.00 27.53
CA ALA A 372 6.29 -1.60 26.46
C ALA A 372 6.82 -0.54 25.47
N CYS A 373 6.05 0.50 25.16
CA CYS A 373 6.53 1.63 24.36
C CYS A 373 7.63 2.41 25.09
N ASP A 374 7.42 2.72 26.37
CA ASP A 374 8.38 3.46 27.20
C ASP A 374 9.72 2.72 27.32
N LYS A 375 9.69 1.38 27.44
CA LYS A 375 10.88 0.52 27.44
C LYS A 375 11.78 0.74 26.22
N TYR A 376 11.18 1.03 25.07
CA TYR A 376 11.88 1.23 23.79
C TYR A 376 11.92 2.70 23.34
N ASN A 377 11.53 3.64 24.21
CA ASN A 377 11.45 5.07 23.89
C ASN A 377 10.56 5.39 22.67
N ILE A 378 9.52 4.58 22.45
CA ILE A 378 8.56 4.74 21.34
C ILE A 378 7.48 5.75 21.75
N SER A 379 7.19 6.71 20.88
CA SER A 379 6.08 7.65 21.04
C SER A 379 4.79 7.02 20.53
N MET A 380 3.73 6.97 21.35
CA MET A 380 2.44 6.37 20.95
C MET A 380 1.31 7.39 21.03
N ALA A 381 0.65 7.68 19.91
CA ALA A 381 -0.59 8.43 19.86
C ALA A 381 -1.82 7.51 20.05
N MET A 382 -2.70 7.88 20.99
CA MET A 382 -4.00 7.27 21.21
C MET A 382 -5.07 8.10 20.47
N THR A 383 -5.52 7.60 19.31
CA THR A 383 -6.35 8.39 18.38
C THR A 383 -7.81 8.48 18.79
N GLY A 384 -8.30 7.56 19.64
CA GLY A 384 -9.71 7.48 20.03
C GLY A 384 -10.65 6.98 18.94
N ILE A 385 -10.12 6.58 17.77
CA ILE A 385 -10.93 6.13 16.62
C ILE A 385 -10.55 4.71 16.20
N ARG A 386 -11.54 3.93 15.78
CA ARG A 386 -11.36 2.58 15.23
C ARG A 386 -11.68 2.60 13.73
N LEU A 387 -10.88 1.91 12.93
CA LEU A 387 -10.89 1.98 11.47
C LEU A 387 -11.23 0.64 10.81
N PHE A 388 -12.24 -0.07 11.32
CA PHE A 388 -12.64 -1.35 10.70
C PHE A 388 -13.26 -1.18 9.31
N HIS A 389 -12.92 -2.11 8.41
CA HIS A 389 -13.38 -2.11 7.02
C HIS A 389 -13.66 -3.56 6.53
N HIS A 390 -14.86 -3.81 5.96
CA HIS A 390 -15.38 -5.16 5.63
C HIS A 390 -16.33 -5.24 4.42
#